data_AF-A0A2X1PHI5-F1
#
_entry.id   AF-A0A2X1PHI5-F1
#
_cell.length_a   1.000
_cell.length_b   1.000
_cell.length_c   1.000
_cell.angle_alpha   90.00
_cell.angle_beta   90.00
_cell.angle_gamma   90.00
#
_symmetry.space_group_name_H-M   'P 1'
#
loop_
_entity.id
_entity.type
_entity.pdbx_description
1 polymer ?
#
loop_
_entity_poly.entity_id
_entity_poly.type
_entity_poly.pdbx_seq_one_letter_code
_entity_poly.pdbx_strand_id
1 'polypeptide(L)'
;MAGVRHLLLMQSVCYSFYDLLERTQEHAFHILQDESVPLDSLLTATARFSLQSSARNQFFGRVAQQRIIDARCVVDVNVQGLPTPLQVSITTKSSARLKLITEKEVMLMFKAPWVKISEQPLANQPNQFPVNIKSLNEEEAILQFAESDIEFCATVQQLNQWQIGQQVWIHIDQEQIILATLG
;
A
#
# COMPACT_ATOMS: atom_id res chain seq x y z
N MET A 1 -17.79 -29.33 -39.75
CA MET A 1 -16.78 -29.57 -38.70
C MET A 1 -16.32 -28.31 -37.96
N ALA A 2 -16.26 -27.12 -38.57
CA ALA A 2 -15.88 -25.88 -37.87
C ALA A 2 -16.88 -25.43 -36.78
N GLY A 3 -18.19 -25.55 -37.01
CA GLY A 3 -19.23 -25.12 -36.05
C GLY A 3 -19.28 -25.93 -34.75
N VAL A 4 -18.99 -27.24 -34.79
CA VAL A 4 -18.98 -28.11 -33.59
C VAL A 4 -17.77 -27.80 -32.70
N ARG A 5 -16.60 -27.49 -33.29
CA ARG A 5 -15.42 -27.04 -32.54
C ARG A 5 -15.65 -25.69 -31.87
N HIS A 6 -16.34 -24.76 -32.53
CA HIS A 6 -16.65 -23.44 -31.97
C HIS A 6 -17.64 -23.55 -30.79
N LEU A 7 -18.63 -24.43 -30.88
CA LEU A 7 -19.59 -24.69 -29.80
C LEU A 7 -18.90 -25.30 -28.56
N LEU A 8 -18.01 -26.28 -28.76
CA LEU A 8 -17.21 -26.89 -27.68
C LEU A 8 -16.27 -25.87 -27.01
N LEU A 9 -15.59 -25.02 -27.79
CA LEU A 9 -14.77 -23.92 -27.27
C LEU A 9 -15.58 -22.94 -26.42
N MET A 10 -16.76 -22.54 -26.91
CA MET A 10 -17.64 -21.61 -26.19
C MET A 10 -18.19 -22.24 -24.90
N GLN A 11 -18.50 -23.53 -24.91
CA GLN A 11 -18.93 -24.27 -23.72
C GLN A 11 -17.82 -24.36 -22.66
N SER A 12 -16.57 -24.63 -23.06
CA SER A 12 -15.43 -24.63 -22.14
C SER A 12 -15.13 -23.25 -21.56
N VAL A 13 -15.26 -22.18 -22.35
CA VAL A 13 -15.10 -20.80 -21.87
C VAL A 13 -16.19 -20.43 -20.87
N CYS A 14 -17.45 -20.74 -21.17
CA CYS A 14 -18.55 -20.49 -20.22
C CYS A 14 -18.34 -21.25 -18.91
N TYR A 15 -17.95 -22.53 -18.98
CA TYR A 15 -17.69 -23.33 -17.78
C TYR A 15 -16.56 -22.73 -16.93
N SER A 16 -15.42 -22.42 -17.55
CA SER A 16 -14.30 -21.77 -16.85
C SER A 16 -14.68 -20.41 -16.27
N PHE A 17 -15.61 -19.68 -16.90
CA PHE A 17 -16.09 -18.40 -16.40
C PHE A 17 -17.00 -18.58 -15.17
N TYR A 18 -17.91 -19.56 -15.19
CA TYR A 18 -18.75 -19.88 -14.04
C TYR A 18 -17.92 -20.37 -12.84
N ASP A 19 -16.98 -21.28 -13.06
CA ASP A 19 -16.06 -21.74 -12.01
C ASP A 19 -15.26 -20.59 -11.41
N LEU A 20 -14.81 -19.64 -12.25
CA LEU A 20 -14.09 -18.47 -11.78
C LEU A 20 -15.00 -17.54 -10.95
N LEU A 21 -16.24 -17.33 -11.38
CA LEU A 21 -17.21 -16.52 -10.65
C LEU A 21 -17.53 -17.12 -9.28
N GLU A 22 -17.76 -18.42 -9.21
CA GLU A 22 -18.06 -19.13 -7.97
C GLU A 22 -16.90 -18.99 -6.97
N ARG A 23 -15.67 -19.28 -7.39
CA ARG A 23 -14.47 -19.11 -6.55
C ARG A 23 -14.26 -17.66 -6.10
N THR A 24 -14.51 -16.70 -7.00
CA THR A 24 -14.38 -15.27 -6.69
C THR A 24 -15.40 -14.87 -5.62
N GLN A 25 -16.64 -15.34 -5.72
CA GLN A 25 -17.70 -15.04 -4.75
C GLN A 25 -17.43 -15.70 -3.39
N GLU A 26 -17.09 -16.98 -3.36
CA GLU A 26 -16.76 -17.69 -2.11
C GLU A 26 -15.62 -17.01 -1.36
N HIS A 27 -14.55 -16.66 -2.08
CA HIS A 27 -13.41 -15.97 -1.49
C HIS A 27 -13.79 -14.57 -0.97
N ALA A 28 -14.71 -13.87 -1.66
CA ALA A 28 -15.17 -12.55 -1.24
C ALA A 28 -15.97 -12.66 0.06
N PHE A 29 -16.88 -13.62 0.15
CA PHE A 29 -17.64 -13.87 1.38
C PHE A 29 -16.76 -14.24 2.56
N HIS A 30 -15.74 -15.08 2.37
CA HIS A 30 -14.81 -15.44 3.44
C HIS A 30 -14.05 -14.24 4.01
N ILE A 31 -13.61 -13.32 3.17
CA ILE A 31 -12.89 -12.11 3.61
C ILE A 31 -13.86 -11.11 4.27
N LEU A 32 -15.09 -11.00 3.77
CA LEU A 32 -16.12 -10.11 4.33
C LEU A 32 -16.68 -10.57 5.68
N GLN A 33 -16.50 -11.84 6.07
CA GLN A 33 -16.83 -12.31 7.42
C GLN A 33 -15.89 -11.72 8.49
N ASP A 34 -14.76 -11.14 8.10
CA ASP A 34 -13.91 -10.36 8.99
C ASP A 34 -14.55 -8.98 9.23
N GLU A 35 -15.26 -8.82 10.35
CA GLU A 35 -15.97 -7.60 10.74
C GLU A 35 -15.05 -6.39 10.97
N SER A 36 -13.72 -6.58 10.95
CA SER A 36 -12.73 -5.50 11.06
C SER A 36 -12.52 -4.69 9.77
N VAL A 37 -13.21 -5.04 8.68
CA VAL A 37 -13.03 -4.41 7.35
C VAL A 37 -14.07 -3.30 7.11
N PRO A 38 -13.65 -2.02 7.00
CA PRO A 38 -14.53 -0.96 6.54
C PRO A 38 -14.91 -1.19 5.08
N LEU A 39 -16.21 -1.35 4.80
CA LEU A 39 -16.76 -1.60 3.46
C LEU A 39 -17.13 -0.32 2.70
N ASP A 40 -16.69 0.84 3.19
CA ASP A 40 -17.01 2.14 2.63
C ASP A 40 -16.12 2.54 1.43
N SER A 41 -15.01 1.82 1.17
CA SER A 41 -14.16 2.01 -0.01
C SER A 41 -14.03 0.74 -0.86
N LEU A 42 -14.42 0.85 -2.14
CA LEU A 42 -14.26 -0.21 -3.14
C LEU A 42 -12.79 -0.59 -3.34
N LEU A 43 -11.86 0.37 -3.25
CA LEU A 43 -10.42 0.11 -3.36
C LEU A 43 -9.93 -0.72 -2.19
N THR A 44 -10.31 -0.37 -0.96
CA THR A 44 -9.95 -1.13 0.25
C THR A 44 -10.48 -2.56 0.17
N ALA A 45 -11.75 -2.72 -0.20
CA ALA A 45 -12.36 -4.03 -0.36
C ALA A 45 -11.65 -4.85 -1.46
N THR A 46 -11.40 -4.25 -2.63
CA THR A 46 -10.77 -4.95 -3.77
C THR A 46 -9.31 -5.30 -3.51
N ALA A 47 -8.54 -4.41 -2.88
CA ALA A 47 -7.14 -4.64 -2.56
C ALA A 47 -6.98 -5.80 -1.56
N ARG A 48 -7.79 -5.82 -0.49
CA ARG A 48 -7.81 -6.94 0.46
C ARG A 48 -8.30 -8.24 -0.20
N PHE A 49 -9.23 -8.14 -1.14
CA PHE A 49 -9.77 -9.28 -1.88
C PHE A 49 -8.79 -9.90 -2.90
N SER A 50 -8.01 -9.06 -3.61
CA SER A 50 -7.33 -9.48 -4.85
C SER A 50 -5.80 -9.39 -4.78
N LEU A 51 -5.25 -8.56 -3.91
CA LEU A 51 -3.87 -8.12 -4.00
C LEU A 51 -3.07 -8.55 -2.79
N GLN A 52 -2.39 -9.69 -2.92
CA GLN A 52 -1.31 -10.07 -2.02
C GLN A 52 0.01 -9.49 -2.54
N SER A 53 0.71 -8.74 -1.71
CA SER A 53 1.98 -8.09 -2.06
C SER A 53 3.04 -8.41 -1.01
N SER A 54 4.30 -8.55 -1.44
CA SER A 54 5.44 -8.68 -0.54
C SER A 54 5.84 -7.37 0.15
N ALA A 55 5.12 -6.28 -0.12
CA ALA A 55 5.25 -5.03 0.62
C ALA A 55 4.56 -5.16 1.99
N ARG A 56 5.34 -5.01 3.06
CA ARG A 56 4.86 -5.09 4.44
C ARG A 56 4.17 -3.82 4.92
N ASN A 57 4.38 -2.71 4.22
CA ASN A 57 3.72 -1.44 4.50
C ASN A 57 2.70 -1.18 3.40
N GLN A 58 1.43 -1.17 3.76
CA GLN A 58 0.32 -0.92 2.84
C GLN A 58 -0.66 0.03 3.52
N PHE A 59 -0.87 1.20 2.90
CA PHE A 59 -1.74 2.24 3.44
C PHE A 59 -2.76 2.67 2.40
N PHE A 60 -3.97 2.98 2.86
CA PHE A 60 -4.98 3.61 2.02
C PHE A 60 -5.01 5.10 2.30
N GLY A 61 -5.17 5.88 1.25
CA GLY A 61 -5.18 7.33 1.36
C GLY A 61 -5.86 8.00 0.17
N ARG A 62 -5.92 9.33 0.24
CA ARG A 62 -6.46 10.18 -0.82
C ARG A 62 -5.38 11.12 -1.32
N VAL A 63 -5.30 11.28 -2.64
CA VAL A 63 -4.40 12.27 -3.25
C VAL A 63 -4.81 13.66 -2.77
N ALA A 64 -3.91 14.37 -2.11
CA ALA A 64 -4.11 15.76 -1.74
C ALA A 64 -3.85 16.66 -2.96
N GLN A 65 -2.70 16.47 -3.59
CA GLN A 65 -2.27 17.22 -4.75
C GLN A 65 -1.19 16.47 -5.54
N GLN A 66 -0.91 16.93 -6.75
CA GLN A 66 0.23 16.48 -7.54
C GLN A 66 0.94 17.67 -8.19
N ARG A 67 2.26 17.59 -8.33
CA ARG A 67 3.12 18.61 -8.93
C ARG A 67 4.17 17.97 -9.82
N ILE A 68 4.53 18.64 -10.92
CA ILE A 68 5.61 18.20 -11.79
C ILE A 68 6.90 18.89 -11.36
N ILE A 69 7.93 18.12 -11.03
CA ILE A 69 9.26 18.60 -10.63
C ILE A 69 10.29 17.77 -11.42
N ASP A 70 11.19 18.41 -12.15
CA ASP A 70 12.30 17.77 -12.87
C ASP A 70 11.88 16.52 -13.68
N ALA A 71 10.82 16.67 -14.48
CA ALA A 71 10.21 15.61 -15.30
C ALA A 71 9.59 14.42 -14.55
N ARG A 72 9.47 14.49 -13.22
CA ARG A 72 8.71 13.56 -12.38
C ARG A 72 7.42 14.20 -11.88
N CYS A 73 6.47 13.37 -11.50
CA CYS A 73 5.24 13.77 -10.84
C CYS A 73 5.34 13.38 -9.37
N VAL A 74 5.41 14.38 -8.49
CA VAL A 74 5.35 14.20 -7.04
C VAL A 74 3.90 14.32 -6.61
N VAL A 75 3.41 13.29 -5.93
CA VAL A 75 2.02 13.16 -5.47
C VAL A 75 2.03 13.15 -3.96
N ASP A 76 1.30 14.07 -3.34
CA ASP A 76 1.08 14.07 -1.90
C ASP A 76 -0.19 13.28 -1.60
N VAL A 77 -0.12 12.36 -0.65
CA VAL A 77 -1.24 11.49 -0.29
C VAL A 77 -1.52 11.58 1.21
N ASN A 78 -2.75 11.97 1.53
CA ASN A 78 -3.27 11.98 2.89
C ASN A 78 -3.60 10.54 3.32
N VAL A 79 -2.99 10.08 4.41
CA VAL A 79 -3.30 8.80 5.05
C VAL A 79 -3.84 9.10 6.44
N GLN A 80 -5.01 8.55 6.77
CA GLN A 80 -5.65 8.79 8.05
C GLN A 80 -4.78 8.27 9.20
N GLY A 81 -4.36 9.16 10.09
CA GLY A 81 -3.51 8.85 11.25
C GLY A 81 -2.04 9.26 11.07
N LEU A 82 -1.63 9.70 9.87
CA LEU A 82 -0.33 10.35 9.65
C LEU A 82 -0.45 11.86 9.89
N PRO A 83 0.57 12.48 10.53
CA PRO A 83 0.56 13.92 10.79
C PRO A 83 0.78 14.77 9.53
N THR A 84 1.43 14.21 8.51
CA THR A 84 1.69 14.88 7.23
C THR A 84 1.47 13.91 6.06
N PRO A 85 1.16 14.41 4.86
CA PRO A 85 1.02 13.57 3.68
C PRO A 85 2.30 12.82 3.34
N LEU A 86 2.16 11.60 2.79
CA LEU A 86 3.27 10.89 2.16
C LEU A 86 3.48 11.44 0.75
N GLN A 87 4.71 11.84 0.43
CA GLN A 87 5.14 12.24 -0.90
C GLN A 87 5.63 11.03 -1.68
N VAL A 88 5.07 10.84 -2.87
CA VAL A 88 5.43 9.75 -3.78
C VAL A 88 5.92 10.34 -5.09
N SER A 89 7.09 9.92 -5.54
CA SER A 89 7.65 10.32 -6.83
C SER A 89 7.42 9.24 -7.88
N ILE A 90 6.63 9.56 -8.90
CA ILE A 90 6.34 8.67 -10.02
C ILE A 90 6.57 9.36 -11.36
N THR A 91 6.58 8.59 -12.44
CA THR A 91 6.64 9.18 -13.79
C THR A 91 5.33 9.88 -14.12
N THR A 92 5.41 10.95 -14.92
CA THR A 92 4.22 11.66 -15.44
C THR A 92 3.28 10.74 -16.20
N LYS A 93 3.82 9.78 -16.98
CA LYS A 93 3.05 8.74 -17.67
C LYS A 93 2.29 7.83 -16.71
N SER A 94 2.87 7.48 -15.56
CA SER A 94 2.18 6.69 -14.53
C SER A 94 1.08 7.50 -13.84
N SER A 95 1.33 8.76 -13.48
CA SER A 95 0.29 9.65 -12.93
C SER A 95 -0.91 9.77 -13.88
N ALA A 96 -0.66 10.02 -15.17
CA ALA A 96 -1.71 10.11 -16.18
C ALA A 96 -2.48 8.78 -16.35
N ARG A 97 -1.77 7.65 -16.41
CA ARG A 97 -2.38 6.31 -16.52
C ARG A 97 -3.26 5.98 -15.31
N LEU A 98 -2.80 6.32 -14.12
CA LEU A 98 -3.54 6.13 -12.87
C LEU A 98 -4.63 7.18 -12.65
N LYS A 99 -4.74 8.18 -13.54
CA LYS A 99 -5.71 9.29 -13.45
C LYS A 99 -5.69 9.95 -12.07
N LEU A 100 -4.50 10.24 -11.54
CA LEU A 100 -4.36 10.83 -10.22
C LEU A 100 -4.88 12.27 -10.25
N ILE A 101 -5.85 12.55 -9.39
CA ILE A 101 -6.48 13.85 -9.16
C ILE A 101 -6.75 13.98 -7.66
N THR A 102 -6.93 15.20 -7.16
CA THR A 102 -7.29 15.44 -5.76
C THR A 102 -8.51 14.60 -5.34
N GLU A 103 -8.49 14.12 -4.10
CA GLU A 103 -9.44 13.19 -3.47
C GLU A 103 -9.51 11.77 -4.06
N LYS A 104 -8.74 11.47 -5.12
CA LYS A 104 -8.68 10.10 -5.64
C LYS A 104 -8.13 9.15 -4.59
N GLU A 105 -8.87 8.07 -4.34
CA GLU A 105 -8.42 6.99 -3.47
C GLU A 105 -7.26 6.22 -4.11
N VAL A 106 -6.23 5.99 -3.31
CA VAL A 106 -5.02 5.29 -3.69
C VAL A 106 -4.55 4.39 -2.56
N MET A 107 -3.86 3.32 -2.92
CA MET A 107 -3.13 2.47 -2.00
C MET A 107 -1.64 2.72 -2.19
N LEU A 108 -0.95 3.05 -1.10
CA LEU A 108 0.50 3.19 -1.06
C LEU A 108 1.11 1.87 -0.60
N MET A 109 2.19 1.46 -1.24
CA MET A 109 2.94 0.26 -0.87
C MET A 109 4.44 0.51 -0.86
N PHE A 110 5.12 0.03 0.18
CA PHE A 110 6.57 -0.04 0.21
C PHE A 110 7.07 -1.21 1.08
N LYS A 111 8.26 -1.71 0.76
CA LYS A 111 8.85 -2.85 1.47
C LYS A 111 9.49 -2.42 2.79
N ALA A 112 9.56 -3.34 3.76
CA ALA A 112 10.21 -3.08 5.04
C ALA A 112 11.67 -2.60 4.93
N PRO A 113 12.52 -3.10 4.01
CA PRO A 113 13.90 -2.61 3.86
C PRO A 113 14.05 -1.16 3.41
N TRP A 114 12.96 -0.54 2.95
CA TRP A 114 12.92 0.85 2.50
C TRP A 114 12.55 1.83 3.60
N VAL A 115 12.08 1.32 4.75
CA VAL A 115 11.89 2.13 5.95
C VAL A 115 13.22 2.22 6.69
N LYS A 116 13.81 3.41 6.71
CA LYS A 116 15.08 3.67 7.38
C LYS A 116 14.81 4.21 8.78
N ILE A 117 15.45 3.61 9.78
CA ILE A 117 15.37 4.04 11.19
C ILE A 117 16.61 4.87 11.51
N SER A 118 16.42 5.97 12.24
CA SER A 118 17.46 6.91 12.65
C SER A 118 17.13 7.55 14.00
N GLU A 119 18.12 8.10 14.68
CA GLU A 119 17.90 8.83 15.95
C GLU A 119 17.37 10.25 15.74
N GLN A 120 17.66 10.84 14.57
CA GLN A 120 17.31 12.21 14.23
C GLN A 120 16.79 12.30 12.80
N PRO A 121 15.91 13.27 12.49
CA PRO A 121 15.42 13.45 11.14
C PRO A 121 16.55 13.90 10.20
N LEU A 122 16.50 13.41 8.97
CA LEU A 122 17.34 13.85 7.86
C LEU A 122 16.91 15.25 7.41
N ALA A 123 17.87 16.15 7.22
CA ALA A 123 17.58 17.50 6.74
C ALA A 123 17.02 17.46 5.31
N ASN A 124 15.97 18.25 5.04
CA ASN A 124 15.38 18.48 3.72
C ASN A 124 14.86 17.21 2.99
N GLN A 125 14.51 16.15 3.72
CA GLN A 125 13.91 14.96 3.14
C GLN A 125 12.41 14.84 3.51
N PRO A 126 11.54 14.45 2.58
CA PRO A 126 10.13 14.19 2.89
C PRO A 126 9.96 12.84 3.60
N ASN A 127 8.72 12.52 3.98
CA ASN A 127 8.31 11.23 4.55
C ASN A 127 9.09 10.84 5.80
N GLN A 128 9.11 11.73 6.78
CA GLN A 128 9.80 11.51 8.04
C GLN A 128 8.88 11.67 9.22
N PHE A 129 8.94 10.71 10.14
CA PHE A 129 8.00 10.64 11.24
C PHE A 129 8.69 10.19 12.52
N PRO A 130 8.41 10.85 13.66
CA PRO A 130 8.79 10.33 14.96
C PRO A 130 7.82 9.21 15.34
N VAL A 131 8.36 8.06 15.71
CA VAL A 131 7.60 6.85 16.05
C VAL A 131 8.30 6.13 17.21
N ASN A 132 7.55 5.27 17.90
CA ASN A 132 8.09 4.42 18.96
C ASN A 132 8.24 2.99 18.44
N ILE A 133 9.30 2.31 18.87
CA ILE A 133 9.48 0.89 18.58
C ILE A 133 8.50 0.08 19.43
N LYS A 134 7.48 -0.49 18.79
CA LYS A 134 6.46 -1.31 19.46
C LYS A 134 6.93 -2.74 19.66
N SER A 135 7.51 -3.33 18.63
CA SER A 135 8.08 -4.67 18.69
C SER A 135 9.32 -4.76 17.81
N LEU A 136 10.19 -5.69 18.16
CA LEU A 136 11.49 -5.87 17.55
C LEU A 136 11.83 -7.36 17.54
N ASN A 137 12.22 -7.87 16.37
CA ASN A 137 12.74 -9.23 16.19
C ASN A 137 14.02 -9.19 15.32
N GLU A 138 14.58 -10.36 15.01
CA GLU A 138 15.85 -10.50 14.28
C GLU A 138 15.87 -9.88 12.88
N GLU A 139 14.71 -9.74 12.24
CA GLU A 139 14.60 -9.27 10.85
C GLU A 139 13.85 -7.94 10.74
N GLU A 140 12.95 -7.64 11.67
CA GLU A 140 11.96 -6.58 11.54
C GLU A 140 11.69 -5.84 12.86
N ALA A 141 11.38 -4.55 12.73
CA ALA A 141 10.80 -3.71 13.76
C ALA A 141 9.41 -3.26 13.34
N ILE A 142 8.46 -3.31 14.29
CA ILE A 142 7.17 -2.66 14.16
C ILE A 142 7.22 -1.33 14.90
N LEU A 143 6.86 -0.27 14.20
CA LEU A 143 7.02 1.12 14.60
C LEU A 143 5.65 1.77 14.62
N GLN A 144 5.26 2.39 15.73
CA GLN A 144 3.93 2.94 15.91
C GLN A 144 4.00 4.41 16.35
N PHE A 145 3.07 5.23 15.89
CA PHE A 145 2.89 6.57 16.45
C PHE A 145 2.33 6.51 17.88
N ALA A 146 2.66 7.51 18.70
CA ALA A 146 2.10 7.61 20.05
C ALA A 146 0.59 7.90 20.06
N GLU A 147 0.08 8.57 19.03
CA GLU A 147 -1.29 9.08 18.96
C GLU A 147 -2.17 8.37 17.92
N SER A 148 -1.66 7.33 17.25
CA SER A 148 -2.42 6.57 16.25
C SER A 148 -2.08 5.08 16.21
N ASP A 149 -3.01 4.28 15.68
CA ASP A 149 -2.84 2.84 15.48
C ASP A 149 -2.10 2.50 14.16
N ILE A 150 -1.53 3.51 13.50
CA ILE A 150 -0.70 3.25 12.31
C ILE A 150 0.60 2.59 12.73
N GLU A 151 0.89 1.48 12.08
CA GLU A 151 2.14 0.75 12.20
C GLU A 151 2.93 0.80 10.90
N PHE A 152 4.25 0.97 11.01
CA PHE A 152 5.21 0.69 9.96
C PHE A 152 6.02 -0.55 10.31
N CYS A 153 6.36 -1.33 9.30
CA CYS A 153 7.32 -2.40 9.37
C CYS A 153 8.62 -1.97 8.69
N ALA A 154 9.73 -2.07 9.41
CA ALA A 154 11.07 -1.79 8.92
C ALA A 154 11.96 -3.02 9.06
N THR A 155 12.88 -3.25 8.13
CA THR A 155 13.88 -4.31 8.27
C THR A 155 15.03 -3.84 9.15
N VAL A 156 15.43 -4.65 10.12
CA VAL A 156 16.52 -4.37 11.04
C VAL A 156 17.69 -5.31 10.75
N GLN A 157 18.91 -4.75 10.65
CA GLN A 157 20.13 -5.54 10.40
C GLN A 157 20.92 -5.81 11.69
N GLN A 158 20.74 -4.97 12.71
CA GLN A 158 21.50 -5.02 13.97
C GLN A 158 20.56 -4.73 15.15
N LEU A 159 20.04 -5.79 15.76
CA LEU A 159 19.14 -5.73 16.93
C LEU A 159 19.67 -4.85 18.07
N ASN A 160 20.98 -4.91 18.32
CA ASN A 160 21.62 -4.26 19.48
C ASN A 160 21.58 -2.73 19.43
N GLN A 161 21.20 -2.12 18.30
CA GLN A 161 21.12 -0.68 18.15
C GLN A 161 19.81 -0.10 18.69
N TRP A 162 18.76 -0.92 18.80
CA TRP A 162 17.39 -0.43 19.01
C TRP A 162 16.71 -1.14 20.17
N GLN A 163 15.86 -0.41 20.90
CA GLN A 163 15.15 -0.94 22.05
C GLN A 163 13.64 -0.74 21.93
N ILE A 164 12.86 -1.70 22.42
CA ILE A 164 11.40 -1.57 22.51
C ILE A 164 11.06 -0.38 23.41
N GLY A 165 10.10 0.45 22.97
CA GLY A 165 9.70 1.69 23.62
C GLY A 165 10.56 2.91 23.28
N GLN A 166 11.69 2.73 22.59
CA GLN A 166 12.53 3.83 22.15
C GLN A 166 11.80 4.68 21.10
N GLN A 167 11.88 6.00 21.24
CA GLN A 167 11.47 6.93 20.20
C GLN A 167 12.58 7.05 19.15
N VAL A 168 12.22 6.88 17.88
CA VAL A 168 13.10 6.95 16.72
C VAL A 168 12.44 7.73 15.58
N TRP A 169 13.23 8.12 14.59
CA TRP A 169 12.76 8.70 13.34
C TRP A 169 12.81 7.69 12.23
N ILE A 170 11.69 7.57 11.50
CA ILE A 170 11.67 6.83 10.25
C ILE A 170 11.78 7.75 9.06
N HIS A 171 12.35 7.24 7.97
CA HIS A 171 12.37 7.89 6.66
C HIS A 171 12.09 6.87 5.55
N ILE A 172 11.30 7.28 4.55
CA ILE A 172 11.03 6.50 3.34
C ILE A 172 11.28 7.38 2.12
N ASP A 173 12.13 6.94 1.20
CA ASP A 173 12.35 7.66 -0.05
C ASP A 173 11.06 7.69 -0.88
N GLN A 174 10.69 8.86 -1.39
CA GLN A 174 9.53 9.06 -2.25
C GLN A 174 9.51 8.16 -3.50
N GLU A 175 10.68 7.72 -3.99
CA GLU A 175 10.81 6.81 -5.15
C GLU A 175 10.59 5.33 -4.77
N GLN A 176 10.65 5.00 -3.48
CA GLN A 176 10.45 3.65 -2.95
C GLN A 176 8.97 3.34 -2.68
N ILE A 177 8.09 4.32 -2.86
CA ILE A 177 6.66 4.16 -2.64
C ILE A 177 5.97 3.89 -3.98
N ILE A 178 5.17 2.82 -4.03
CA ILE A 178 4.35 2.45 -5.18
C ILE A 178 2.91 2.89 -4.91
N LEU A 179 2.27 3.48 -5.92
CA LEU A 179 0.83 3.77 -5.91
C LEU A 179 0.06 2.75 -6.74
N ALA A 180 -1.02 2.25 -6.17
CA ALA A 180 -2.05 1.45 -6.84
C ALA A 180 -3.41 2.13 -6.70
N THR A 181 -4.25 2.02 -7.74
CA THR A 181 -5.60 2.58 -7.76
C THR A 181 -6.55 1.62 -8.45
N LEU A 182 -7.85 1.74 -8.21
CA LEU A 182 -8.85 1.18 -9.12
C LEU A 182 -8.95 2.05 -10.38
N GLY A 183 -9.21 1.39 -11.52
CA GLY A 183 -9.20 1.97 -12.87
C GLY A 183 -10.46 2.74 -13.25
#